data_AF-A0A060CAQ3-F1
#
_entry.id   AF-A0A060CAQ3-F1
#
_cell.length_a   1.000
_cell.length_b   1.000
_cell.length_c   1.000
_cell.angle_alpha   90.00
_cell.angle_beta   90.00
_cell.angle_gamma   90.00
#
_symmetry.space_group_name_H-M   'P 1'
#
loop_
_entity.id
_entity.type
_entity.pdbx_description
1 polymer ?
#
loop_
_entity_poly.entity_id
_entity_poly.type
_entity_poly.pdbx_seq_one_letter_code
_entity_poly.pdbx_strand_id
1 'polypeptide(L)'
;MNVGSYFWGQFGANKTQAANMADMAVNDAKRVGLKEGSVIALDYEDGATRDKAANTEAIMVFMKAIEKSNYKVMLYSGAYYMKTNIDYEKIGKEFGAV
;
A
#
# COMPACT_ATOMS: atom_id res chain seq x y z
N MET A 1 -0.72 13.48 15.00
CA MET A 1 -1.26 12.22 15.53
C MET A 1 -0.13 11.22 15.48
N ASN A 2 0.13 10.49 16.57
CA ASN A 2 1.25 9.54 16.67
C ASN A 2 0.83 8.10 16.31
N VAL A 3 -0.37 7.95 15.75
CA VAL A 3 -1.00 6.68 15.42
C VAL A 3 -1.35 6.70 13.93
N GLY A 4 -1.00 5.63 13.24
CA GLY A 4 -1.41 5.35 11.86
C GLY A 4 -2.38 4.17 11.81
N SER A 5 -2.81 3.81 10.61
CA SER A 5 -3.59 2.60 10.35
C SER A 5 -2.84 1.71 9.37
N TYR A 6 -3.30 0.47 9.21
CA TYR A 6 -2.86 -0.42 8.15
C TYR A 6 -4.08 -1.00 7.43
N PHE A 7 -3.86 -1.49 6.22
CA PHE A 7 -4.88 -2.16 5.42
C PHE A 7 -4.30 -3.44 4.79
N TRP A 8 -4.97 -4.57 5.00
CA TRP A 8 -4.59 -5.87 4.42
C TRP A 8 -4.85 -5.89 2.90
N GLY A 9 -3.79 -5.84 2.11
CA GLY A 9 -3.85 -5.68 0.66
C GLY A 9 -3.54 -6.95 -0.12
N GLN A 10 -4.46 -7.91 -0.13
CA GLN A 10 -4.29 -9.18 -0.85
C GLN A 10 -4.77 -9.11 -2.32
N PHE A 11 -4.40 -8.06 -3.05
CA PHE A 11 -4.80 -7.83 -4.44
C PHE A 11 -3.81 -8.43 -5.47
N GLY A 12 -2.69 -9.00 -5.03
CA GLY A 12 -1.67 -9.57 -5.90
C GLY A 12 -1.13 -8.56 -6.92
N ALA A 13 -1.33 -8.84 -8.21
CA ALA A 13 -0.96 -7.99 -9.34
C ALA A 13 -2.15 -7.20 -9.95
N ASN A 14 -3.34 -7.27 -9.34
CA ASN A 14 -4.53 -6.65 -9.91
C ASN A 14 -4.62 -5.16 -9.56
N LYS A 15 -4.29 -4.29 -10.52
CA LYS A 15 -4.33 -2.83 -10.38
C LYS A 15 -5.72 -2.27 -10.07
N THR A 16 -6.78 -2.84 -10.66
CA THR A 16 -8.16 -2.40 -10.40
C THR A 16 -8.57 -2.73 -8.97
N GLN A 17 -8.24 -3.94 -8.50
CA GLN A 17 -8.51 -4.33 -7.12
C GLN A 17 -7.69 -3.51 -6.13
N ALA A 18 -6.42 -3.22 -6.45
CA ALA A 18 -5.57 -2.35 -5.64
C ALA A 18 -6.16 -0.94 -5.47
N ALA A 19 -6.67 -0.34 -6.55
CA ALA A 19 -7.34 0.96 -6.49
C ALA A 19 -8.61 0.91 -5.61
N ASN A 20 -9.47 -0.09 -5.82
CA ASN A 20 -10.69 -0.26 -5.02
C ASN A 20 -10.39 -0.45 -3.53
N MET A 21 -9.35 -1.23 -3.21
CA MET A 21 -8.92 -1.44 -1.83
C MET A 21 -8.33 -0.17 -1.20
N ALA A 22 -7.63 0.67 -1.97
CA ALA A 22 -7.18 1.97 -1.48
C ALA A 22 -8.36 2.90 -1.16
N ASP A 23 -9.39 2.93 -2.01
CA ASP A 23 -10.60 3.70 -1.75
C ASP A 23 -11.32 3.21 -0.48
N MET A 24 -11.38 1.88 -0.26
CA MET A 24 -11.89 1.30 0.99
C MET A 24 -11.07 1.77 2.20
N ALA A 25 -9.74 1.69 2.13
CA ALA A 25 -8.85 2.13 3.21
C ALA A 25 -9.05 3.61 3.57
N VAL A 26 -9.16 4.48 2.56
CA VAL A 26 -9.39 5.92 2.73
C VAL A 26 -10.77 6.20 3.32
N ASN A 27 -11.81 5.51 2.84
CA ASN A 27 -13.17 5.68 3.35
C ASN A 27 -13.28 5.23 4.81
N ASP A 28 -12.64 4.11 5.15
CA ASP A 28 -12.59 3.60 6.52
C ASP A 28 -11.83 4.57 7.44
N ALA A 29 -10.66 5.06 6.99
CA ALA A 29 -9.87 6.06 7.71
C ALA A 29 -10.68 7.33 8.00
N LYS A 30 -11.41 7.85 7.00
CA LYS A 30 -12.28 9.02 7.18
C LYS A 30 -13.43 8.72 8.15
N ARG A 31 -14.09 7.56 8.01
CA ARG A 31 -15.21 7.14 8.87
C ARG A 31 -14.82 7.08 10.34
N VAL A 32 -13.61 6.62 10.65
CA VAL A 32 -13.13 6.50 12.04
C VAL A 32 -12.42 7.77 12.54
N GLY A 33 -12.38 8.83 11.74
CA GLY A 33 -11.77 10.10 12.13
C GLY A 33 -10.24 10.09 12.13
N LEU A 34 -9.59 9.25 11.31
CA LEU A 34 -8.15 9.28 11.13
C LEU A 34 -7.75 10.64 10.52
N LYS A 35 -7.01 11.44 11.28
CA LYS A 35 -6.54 12.76 10.87
C LYS A 35 -5.74 12.68 9.56
N GLU A 36 -6.03 13.57 8.62
CA GLU A 36 -5.21 13.77 7.41
C GLU A 36 -3.72 13.98 7.75
N GLY A 37 -2.85 13.51 6.85
CA GLY A 37 -1.40 13.47 7.05
C GLY A 37 -0.91 12.34 7.96
N SER A 38 -1.80 11.55 8.55
CA SER A 38 -1.44 10.29 9.23
C SER A 38 -1.08 9.21 8.22
N VAL A 39 -0.40 8.17 8.69
CA VAL A 39 0.02 7.04 7.84
C VAL A 39 -1.13 6.05 7.67
N ILE A 40 -1.31 5.58 6.44
CA ILE A 40 -2.02 4.35 6.10
C ILE A 40 -0.99 3.41 5.47
N ALA A 41 -0.61 2.37 6.21
CA ALA A 41 0.29 1.34 5.74
C ALA A 41 -0.45 0.32 4.88
N LEU A 42 0.15 -0.04 3.75
CA LEU A 42 -0.25 -1.24 3.01
C LEU A 42 0.43 -2.44 3.64
N ASP A 43 -0.35 -3.37 4.17
CA ASP A 43 0.10 -4.68 4.63
C ASP A 43 0.00 -5.67 3.45
N TYR A 44 1.15 -5.99 2.84
CA TYR A 44 1.26 -6.85 1.66
C TYR A 44 2.11 -8.08 1.99
N GLU A 45 1.50 -9.04 2.69
CA GLU A 45 2.18 -10.26 3.14
C GLU A 45 1.66 -11.54 2.48
N ASP A 46 0.59 -11.45 1.68
CA ASP A 46 0.05 -12.57 0.91
C ASP A 46 -0.61 -12.13 -0.40
N GLY A 47 -0.93 -13.08 -1.27
CA GLY A 47 -1.66 -12.87 -2.53
C GLY A 47 -0.80 -12.44 -3.71
N ALA A 48 0.51 -12.25 -3.53
CA ALA A 48 1.43 -11.95 -4.62
C ALA A 48 1.38 -13.02 -5.72
N THR A 49 1.38 -12.57 -6.96
CA THR A 49 1.54 -13.45 -8.12
C THR A 49 3.02 -13.72 -8.38
N ARG A 50 3.33 -14.61 -9.34
CA ARG A 50 4.72 -14.82 -9.79
C ARG A 50 5.30 -13.64 -10.57
N ASP A 51 4.47 -12.70 -11.01
CA ASP A 51 4.92 -11.52 -11.75
C ASP A 51 5.29 -10.38 -10.79
N LYS A 52 6.59 -10.31 -10.48
CA LYS A 52 7.17 -9.30 -9.59
C LYS A 52 6.94 -7.88 -10.08
N ALA A 53 6.98 -7.63 -11.39
CA ALA A 53 6.77 -6.30 -11.94
C ALA A 53 5.30 -5.88 -11.80
N ALA A 54 4.37 -6.78 -12.12
CA ALA A 54 2.95 -6.50 -12.01
C ALA A 54 2.47 -6.34 -10.54
N ASN A 55 3.00 -7.13 -9.60
CA ASN A 55 2.77 -6.93 -8.17
C ASN A 55 3.23 -5.51 -7.75
N THR A 56 4.43 -5.12 -8.16
CA THR A 56 5.01 -3.79 -7.85
C THR A 56 4.12 -2.67 -8.39
N GLU A 57 3.64 -2.78 -9.64
CA GLU A 57 2.73 -1.79 -10.21
C GLU A 57 1.40 -1.69 -9.46
N ALA A 58 0.82 -2.82 -9.03
CA ALA A 58 -0.41 -2.82 -8.26
C ALA A 58 -0.22 -2.15 -6.89
N ILE A 59 0.91 -2.41 -6.21
CA ILE A 59 1.28 -1.71 -4.97
C ILE A 59 1.40 -0.21 -5.20
N MET A 60 2.12 0.23 -6.25
CA MET A 60 2.27 1.65 -6.58
C MET A 60 0.90 2.30 -6.86
N VAL A 61 -0.05 1.58 -7.47
CA VAL A 61 -1.43 2.07 -7.67
C VAL A 61 -2.14 2.31 -6.34
N PHE A 62 -2.10 1.34 -5.43
CA PHE A 62 -2.66 1.49 -4.09
C PHE A 62 -2.05 2.70 -3.37
N MET A 63 -0.72 2.76 -3.33
CA MET A 63 0.01 3.78 -2.58
C MET A 63 -0.26 5.20 -3.10
N LYS A 64 -0.32 5.38 -4.43
CA LYS A 64 -0.67 6.68 -5.05
C LYS A 64 -2.08 7.14 -4.70
N ALA A 65 -3.04 6.22 -4.60
CA ALA A 65 -4.42 6.57 -4.25
C ALA A 65 -4.52 7.06 -2.79
N ILE A 66 -3.74 6.46 -1.88
CA ILE A 66 -3.61 6.92 -0.49
C ILE A 66 -3.03 8.34 -0.43
N GLU A 67 -1.91 8.60 -1.11
CA GLU A 67 -1.27 9.93 -1.12
C GLU A 67 -2.17 11.02 -1.69
N LYS A 68 -2.88 10.73 -2.80
CA LYS A 68 -3.87 11.63 -3.39
C LYS A 68 -5.03 11.98 -2.45
N SER A 69 -5.24 11.17 -1.42
CA SER A 69 -6.28 11.37 -0.41
C SER A 69 -5.79 12.10 0.84
N ASN A 70 -4.62 12.76 0.77
CA ASN A 70 -3.97 13.51 1.85
C ASN A 70 -3.51 12.65 3.04
N TYR A 71 -3.23 11.36 2.82
CA TYR A 71 -2.60 10.48 3.81
C TYR A 71 -1.17 10.17 3.40
N LYS A 72 -0.30 9.91 4.38
CA LYS A 72 1.02 9.35 4.10
C LYS A 72 0.89 7.85 3.88
N VAL A 73 1.76 7.29 3.05
CA VAL A 73 1.77 5.86 2.78
C VAL A 73 3.04 5.21 3.30
N MET A 74 2.93 3.93 3.65
CA MET A 74 4.03 3.05 4.04
C MET A 74 3.75 1.66 3.46
N LEU A 75 4.78 0.90 3.12
CA LEU A 75 4.64 -0.51 2.76
C LEU A 75 5.15 -1.37 3.91
N TYR A 76 4.33 -2.31 4.36
CA TYR A 76 4.68 -3.26 5.39
C TYR A 76 4.64 -4.68 4.81
N SER A 77 5.72 -5.44 5.02
CA SER A 77 5.81 -6.87 4.67
C SER A 77 7.03 -7.51 5.32
N GLY A 78 7.01 -8.83 5.51
CA GLY A 78 8.20 -9.60 5.85
C GLY A 78 9.33 -9.46 4.81
N ALA A 79 10.57 -9.27 5.27
CA ALA A 79 11.72 -8.97 4.39
C ALA A 79 11.96 -10.01 3.28
N TYR A 80 11.76 -11.30 3.56
CA TYR A 80 11.88 -12.36 2.55
C TYR A 80 10.77 -12.27 1.49
N TYR A 81 9.54 -12.01 1.92
CA TYR A 81 8.39 -11.90 1.03
C TYR A 81 8.57 -10.70 0.08
N MET A 82 8.97 -9.56 0.64
CA MET A 82 9.22 -8.34 -0.11
C MET A 82 10.31 -8.52 -1.17
N LYS A 83 11.46 -9.10 -0.80
CA LYS A 83 12.57 -9.35 -1.76
C LYS A 83 12.16 -10.29 -2.89
N THR A 84 11.37 -11.32 -2.56
CA THR A 84 10.91 -12.35 -3.50
C THR A 84 9.90 -11.80 -4.49
N ASN A 85 8.90 -11.06 -4.01
CA ASN A 85 7.67 -10.82 -4.77
C ASN A 85 7.58 -9.44 -5.42
N ILE A 86 8.38 -8.46 -5.00
CA ILE A 86 8.25 -7.06 -5.45
C ILE A 86 9.60 -6.37 -5.63
N ASP A 87 9.63 -5.27 -6.38
CA ASP A 87 10.76 -4.36 -6.49
C ASP A 87 10.61 -3.23 -5.45
N TYR A 88 11.06 -3.50 -4.23
CA TYR A 88 10.94 -2.56 -3.10
C TYR A 88 11.83 -1.32 -3.24
N GLU A 89 12.93 -1.40 -4.01
CA GLU A 89 13.77 -0.23 -4.28
C GLU A 89 13.05 0.76 -5.18
N LYS A 90 12.34 0.27 -6.20
CA LYS A 90 11.51 1.10 -7.06
C LYS A 90 10.41 1.80 -6.27
N ILE A 91 9.75 1.08 -5.37
CA ILE A 91 8.72 1.65 -4.48
C ILE A 91 9.34 2.70 -3.56
N GLY A 92 10.47 2.38 -2.90
CA GLY A 92 11.14 3.31 -2.00
C GLY A 92 11.66 4.59 -2.67
N LYS A 93 12.04 4.53 -3.94
CA LYS A 93 12.41 5.71 -4.73
C LYS A 93 11.23 6.66 -4.99
N GLU A 94 10.02 6.12 -5.10
CA GLU A 94 8.82 6.92 -5.39
C GLU A 94 8.19 7.50 -4.13
N PHE A 95 8.09 6.72 -3.05
CA PHE A 95 7.34 7.11 -1.84
C PHE A 95 8.21 7.44 -0.62
N GLY A 96 9.54 7.37 -0.75
CA GLY A 96 10.48 7.45 0.37
C GLY A 96 10.72 6.07 0.99
N ALA A 97 11.66 5.99 1.93
CA ALA A 97 12.06 4.72 2.55
C ALA A 97 10.83 3.97 3.09
N VAL A 98 10.58 2.80 2.47
CA VAL A 98 9.59 1.79 2.86
C VAL A 98 10.11 0.98 4.05
#